data_AF-A0AAD6IZ28-F1
#
_entry.id   AF-A0AAD6IZ28-F1
#
_cell.length_a   1.000
_cell.length_b   1.000
_cell.length_c   1.000
_cell.angle_alpha   90.00
_cell.angle_beta   90.00
_cell.angle_gamma   90.00
#
_symmetry.space_group_name_H-M   'P 1'
#
loop_
_entity.id
_entity.type
_entity.pdbx_description
1 polymer ?
#
loop_
_entity_poly.entity_id
_entity_poly.type
_entity_poly.pdbx_seq_one_letter_code
_entity_poly.pdbx_strand_id
1 'polypeptide(L)' 'MAESAHTENVTFRQTAHLATPDHVTADFCLIPIGTPTASVSHYIANVQKLLAASGVKYYLHSAGTTLEGSWDEDIS' A
#
# COMPACT_ATOMS: atom_id res chain seq x y z
N MET A 1 9.81 9.26 -49.46
CA MET A 1 8.85 9.62 -48.39
C MET A 1 8.33 8.31 -47.81
N ALA A 2 8.90 7.89 -46.69
CA ALA A 2 8.37 6.78 -45.90
C ALA A 2 8.70 7.10 -44.44
N GLU A 3 7.63 7.32 -43.70
CA GLU A 3 7.56 7.68 -42.29
C GLU A 3 8.20 6.58 -41.44
N SER A 4 9.25 6.90 -40.68
CA SER A 4 9.82 5.97 -39.70
C SER A 4 8.98 6.03 -38.43
N ALA A 5 8.10 5.05 -38.26
CA ALA A 5 7.33 4.87 -37.04
C ALA A 5 8.25 4.49 -35.88
N HIS A 6 8.42 5.42 -34.94
CA HIS A 6 9.10 5.22 -33.67
C HIS A 6 8.23 4.28 -32.81
N THR A 7 8.60 3.00 -32.74
CA THR A 7 7.91 2.01 -31.89
C THR A 7 8.63 1.94 -30.54
N GLU A 8 8.13 2.68 -29.55
CA GLU A 8 8.54 2.57 -28.16
C GLU A 8 7.99 1.24 -27.60
N ASN A 9 8.87 0.23 -27.48
CA ASN A 9 8.54 -1.02 -26.80
C ASN A 9 8.55 -0.80 -25.28
N VAL A 10 7.40 -0.43 -24.70
CA VAL A 10 7.20 -0.41 -23.24
C VAL A 10 7.11 -1.85 -22.75
N THR A 11 8.26 -2.41 -22.34
CA THR A 11 8.34 -3.75 -21.74
C THR A 11 7.83 -3.68 -20.30
N PHE A 12 6.59 -4.12 -20.08
CA PHE A 12 5.85 -3.99 -18.82
C PHE A 12 6.33 -4.89 -17.65
N ARG A 13 7.44 -5.63 -17.76
CA ARG A 13 7.84 -6.60 -16.73
C ARG A 13 9.35 -6.70 -16.47
N GLN A 14 9.98 -5.61 -16.05
CA GLN A 14 11.36 -5.66 -15.58
C GLN A 14 11.55 -4.94 -14.23
N THR A 15 10.72 -5.24 -13.23
CA THR A 15 10.91 -4.72 -11.85
C THR A 15 11.61 -5.71 -10.92
N ALA A 16 11.74 -6.99 -11.30
CA ALA A 16 12.32 -8.04 -10.45
C ALA A 16 13.81 -7.86 -10.10
N HIS A 17 14.50 -6.92 -10.74
CA HIS A 17 15.93 -6.63 -10.52
C HIS A 17 16.17 -5.25 -9.88
N LEU A 18 15.12 -4.52 -9.53
CA LEU A 18 15.26 -3.22 -8.88
C LEU A 18 15.24 -3.42 -7.36
N ALA A 19 16.19 -2.79 -6.67
CA ALA A 19 16.18 -2.75 -5.22
C ALA A 19 14.90 -2.05 -4.73
N THR A 20 14.30 -2.61 -3.68
CA THR A 20 13.22 -1.98 -2.92
C THR A 20 13.74 -0.71 -2.26
N PRO A 21 12.93 0.36 -2.17
CA PRO A 21 13.38 1.58 -1.51
C PRO A 21 13.56 1.37 -0.01
N ASP A 22 14.63 1.94 0.55
CA ASP A 22 14.92 1.89 2.00
C ASP A 22 13.84 2.55 2.86
N HIS A 23 13.03 3.45 2.29
CA HIS A 23 11.94 4.13 2.99
C HIS A 23 10.77 4.40 2.07
N VAL A 24 9.57 4.06 2.54
CA VAL A 24 8.33 4.16 1.78
C VAL A 24 7.21 4.72 2.63
N THR A 25 6.18 5.21 1.95
CA THR A 25 4.89 5.56 2.55
C THR A 25 3.81 4.84 1.77
N ALA A 26 2.98 4.07 2.48
CA ALA A 26 1.91 3.29 1.89
C ALA A 26 0.58 3.68 2.53
N ASP A 27 -0.48 3.82 1.73
CA ASP A 27 -1.82 4.09 2.23
C ASP A 27 -2.74 2.91 1.91
N PHE A 28 -3.50 2.46 2.91
CA PHE A 28 -4.48 1.40 2.72
C PHE A 28 -5.85 1.78 3.29
N CYS A 29 -6.89 1.24 2.67
CA CYS A 29 -8.27 1.36 3.12
C CYS A 29 -8.86 -0.03 3.35
N LEU A 30 -9.29 -0.31 4.58
CA LEU A 30 -9.93 -1.59 4.92
C LEU A 30 -11.43 -1.51 4.66
N ILE A 31 -11.94 -2.37 3.77
CA ILE A 31 -13.36 -2.49 3.45
C ILE A 31 -13.84 -3.91 3.80
N PRO A 32 -14.40 -4.14 5.00
CA PRO A 32 -14.94 -5.43 5.38
C PRO A 32 -16.16 -5.80 4.53
N ILE A 33 -16.21 -7.04 4.04
CA ILE A 33 -17.34 -7.57 3.26
C ILE A 33 -18.13 -8.58 4.09
N GLY A 34 -19.46 -8.51 4.01
CA GLY A 34 -20.35 -9.47 4.69
C GLY A 34 -20.54 -9.22 6.19
N THR A 35 -20.37 -7.97 6.65
CA THR A 35 -20.63 -7.62 8.05
C THR A 35 -22.13 -7.65 8.36
N PRO A 36 -22.53 -8.07 9.58
CA PRO A 36 -23.95 -8.10 9.97
C PRO A 36 -24.58 -6.71 10.13
N THR A 37 -23.76 -5.66 10.18
CA THR A 37 -24.18 -4.26 10.28
C THR A 37 -23.34 -3.36 9.39
N ALA A 38 -23.81 -2.13 9.13
CA ALA A 38 -23.06 -1.12 8.38
C ALA A 38 -21.83 -0.57 9.12
N SER A 39 -21.75 -0.74 10.45
CA SER A 39 -20.62 -0.22 11.22
C SER A 39 -19.39 -1.10 11.04
N VAL A 40 -18.27 -0.47 10.67
CA VAL A 40 -16.96 -1.11 10.51
C VAL A 40 -15.99 -0.79 11.65
N SER A 41 -16.42 0.00 12.65
CA SER A 41 -15.54 0.53 13.70
C SER A 41 -14.80 -0.54 14.50
N HIS A 42 -15.43 -1.70 14.72
CA HIS A 42 -14.78 -2.83 15.40
C HIS A 42 -13.55 -3.36 14.63
N TYR A 43 -13.65 -3.46 13.30
CA TYR A 43 -12.54 -3.91 12.45
C TYR A 43 -11.42 -2.87 12.44
N ILE A 44 -11.76 -1.59 12.32
CA ILE A 44 -10.79 -0.49 12.39
C ILE A 44 -10.05 -0.51 13.74
N ALA A 45 -10.77 -0.65 14.85
CA ALA A 45 -10.17 -0.73 16.18
C ALA A 45 -9.21 -1.92 16.35
N ASN A 46 -9.51 -3.06 15.72
CA ASN A 46 -8.62 -4.22 15.74
C ASN A 46 -7.34 -3.99 14.91
N VAL A 47 -7.47 -3.38 13.72
CA VAL A 47 -6.30 -2.99 12.91
C VAL A 47 -5.45 -1.96 13.64
N GLN A 48 -6.04 -0.97 14.31
CA GLN A 48 -5.30 -0.01 15.11
C GLN A 48 -4.46 -0.68 16.21
N LYS A 49 -5.02 -1.68 16.90
CA LYS A 49 -4.28 -2.45 17.91
C LYS A 49 -3.13 -3.25 17.28
N LEU A 50 -3.35 -3.83 16.11
CA LEU A 50 -2.32 -4.56 15.37
C LEU A 50 -1.15 -3.63 14.99
N LEU A 51 -1.45 -2.47 14.42
CA LEU A 51 -0.44 -1.47 14.04
C LEU A 51 0.31 -0.92 15.25
N ALA A 52 -0.39 -0.68 16.36
CA ALA A 52 0.27 -0.28 17.61
C ALA A 52 1.22 -1.37 18.15
N ALA A 53 0.86 -2.64 17.97
CA ALA A 53 1.68 -3.77 18.41
C ALA A 53 2.87 -4.05 17.47
N SER A 54 2.79 -3.72 16.18
CA SER A 54 3.91 -3.88 15.24
C SER A 54 4.99 -2.82 15.44
N GLY A 55 4.66 -1.67 16.02
CA GLY A 55 5.60 -0.57 16.21
C GLY A 55 5.87 0.27 14.95
N VAL A 56 5.21 -0.06 13.83
CA VAL A 56 5.29 0.73 12.59
C VAL A 56 4.77 2.14 12.84
N LYS A 57 5.38 3.14 12.21
CA LYS A 57 4.85 4.51 12.23
C LYS A 57 3.60 4.56 11.36
N TYR A 58 2.47 4.95 11.95
CA TYR A 58 1.21 5.05 11.21
C TYR A 58 0.41 6.30 11.56
N TYR A 59 -0.43 6.72 10.62
CA TYR A 59 -1.38 7.81 10.78
C TYR A 59 -2.75 7.40 10.26
N LEU A 60 -3.75 7.40 11.14
CA LEU A 60 -5.14 7.14 10.75
C LEU A 60 -5.80 8.45 10.28
N HIS A 61 -6.56 8.37 9.20
CA HIS A 61 -7.38 9.49 8.72
C HIS A 61 -8.73 8.99 8.21
N SER A 62 -9.58 9.92 7.76
CA SER A 62 -10.95 9.60 7.34
C SER A 62 -11.05 8.67 6.13
N ALA A 63 -10.01 8.59 5.31
CA ALA A 63 -10.01 7.85 4.06
C ALA A 63 -9.15 6.57 4.08
N GLY A 64 -8.45 6.30 5.18
CA GLY A 64 -7.47 5.21 5.21
C GLY A 64 -6.52 5.29 6.39
N THR A 65 -5.43 4.56 6.25
CA THR A 65 -4.31 4.56 7.18
C THR A 65 -3.02 4.60 6.40
N THR A 66 -2.21 5.60 6.70
CA THR A 66 -0.88 5.76 6.15
C THR A 66 0.12 5.04 7.03
N LEU A 67 0.99 4.23 6.44
CA LEU A 67 2.14 3.57 7.06
C LEU A 67 3.42 4.21 6.51
N GLU A 68 4.44 4.35 7.35
CA GLU A 68 5.73 4.90 6.99
C GLU A 68 6.85 4.02 7.59
N GLY A 69 7.82 3.64 6.77
CA GLY A 69 8.91 2.76 7.21
C GLY A 69 9.71 2.15 6.07
N SER A 70 10.57 1.19 6.40
CA SER A 70 11.31 0.37 5.44
C SER A 70 10.38 -0.54 4.66
N TRP A 71 10.62 -0.71 3.36
CA TRP A 71 9.84 -1.62 2.54
C TRP A 71 9.91 -3.05 3.08
N ASP A 72 11.10 -3.57 3.33
CA ASP A 72 11.33 -4.99 3.67
C ASP A 72 11.09 -5.32 5.15
N GLU A 73 11.21 -4.34 6.05
CA GLU A 73 11.08 -4.59 7.50
C GLU A 73 9.70 -4.20 8.05
N ASP A 74 9.11 -3.11 7.54
CA ASP A 74 7.93 -2.51 8.16
C ASP A 74 6.64 -2.69 7.35
N ILE A 75 6.75 -2.65 6.01
CA ILE A 75 5.58 -2.51 5.12
C ILE A 75 5.24 -3.82 4.39
N SER A 76 6.21 -4.69 4.09
CA SER A 76 6.01 -5.93 3.30
C SER A 76 5.26 -7.05 4.01
#